data_AF-A0A8D3CZZ4-F1
#
_entry.id   AF-A0A8D3CZZ4-F1
#
_cell.length_a   1.000
_cell.length_b   1.000
_cell.length_c   1.000
_cell.angle_alpha   90.00
_cell.angle_beta   90.00
_cell.angle_gamma   90.00
#
_symmetry.space_group_name_H-M   'P 1'
#
loop_
_entity.id
_entity.type
_entity.pdbx_description
1 polymer ?
#
loop_
_entity_poly.entity_id
_entity_poly.type
_entity_poly.pdbx_seq_one_letter_code
_entity_poly.pdbx_strand_id
1 'polypeptide(L)'
;MDIDAVNALPYEDFVDVFGNVVEKCPIVAAAVWSTRPFASLNALEAAVSEFIDALPESGKEGILGCHPDLAGRDLQRGTLTRESRGEQAQAGLDALESAEMSRMARLNGEYKERFGFPFVICARMCDKANILQQLSQRARGGEEVKKIGRLRLQGLVLTGSPDKLCLTCYSVKIPITIRPTRGCDVCFGFISNLVICTILPSYNDFFYSKQ
;
A
#
# COMPACT_ATOMS: atom_id res chain seq x y z
N MET A 1 12.91 1.66 -10.05
CA MET A 1 13.41 2.05 -11.39
C MET A 1 12.59 3.24 -11.84
N ASP A 2 13.15 4.19 -12.58
CA ASP A 2 12.33 5.28 -13.13
C ASP A 2 11.48 4.80 -14.32
N ILE A 3 10.58 5.66 -14.81
CA ILE A 3 9.63 5.30 -15.87
C ILE A 3 10.33 5.09 -17.23
N ASP A 4 11.45 5.76 -17.47
CA ASP A 4 12.21 5.61 -18.71
C ASP A 4 12.86 4.22 -18.76
N ALA A 5 13.42 3.77 -17.63
CA ALA A 5 13.90 2.40 -17.47
C ALA A 5 12.78 1.38 -17.68
N VAL A 6 11.58 1.60 -17.14
CA VAL A 6 10.40 0.73 -17.39
C VAL A 6 10.09 0.64 -18.89
N ASN A 7 10.06 1.78 -19.59
CA ASN A 7 9.74 1.85 -21.02
C ASN A 7 10.76 1.12 -21.92
N ALA A 8 12.00 1.00 -21.44
CA ALA A 8 13.09 0.33 -22.13
C ALA A 8 13.14 -1.19 -21.87
N LEU A 9 12.38 -1.72 -20.91
CA LEU A 9 12.42 -3.15 -20.59
C LEU A 9 11.93 -4.01 -21.78
N PRO A 10 12.69 -5.05 -22.16
CA PRO A 10 12.20 -6.14 -22.98
C PRO A 10 10.94 -6.77 -22.37
N TYR A 11 10.13 -7.41 -23.21
CA TYR A 11 8.88 -8.03 -22.78
C TYR A 11 9.08 -9.03 -21.63
N GLU A 12 10.08 -9.92 -21.75
CA GLU A 12 10.36 -10.95 -20.73
C GLU A 12 10.71 -10.31 -19.39
N ASP A 13 11.67 -9.38 -19.37
CA ASP A 13 12.07 -8.65 -18.16
C ASP A 13 10.92 -7.86 -17.53
N PHE A 14 10.06 -7.26 -18.36
CA PHE A 14 8.89 -6.53 -17.85
C PHE A 14 7.90 -7.48 -17.17
N VAL A 15 7.59 -8.63 -17.79
CA VAL A 15 6.70 -9.62 -17.19
C VAL A 15 7.30 -10.23 -15.94
N ASP A 16 8.62 -10.45 -15.90
CA ASP A 16 9.30 -10.96 -14.70
C ASP A 16 9.23 -9.97 -13.53
N VAL A 17 9.40 -8.67 -13.81
CA VAL A 17 9.33 -7.62 -12.78
C VAL A 17 7.90 -7.33 -12.33
N PHE A 18 6.98 -7.18 -13.28
CA PHE A 18 5.63 -6.67 -13.04
C PHE A 18 4.54 -7.76 -13.01
N GLY A 19 4.90 -9.01 -13.31
CA GLY A 19 3.95 -10.12 -13.48
C GLY A 19 3.13 -10.48 -12.24
N ASN A 20 3.59 -10.09 -11.05
CA ASN A 20 2.82 -10.26 -9.81
C ASN A 20 2.28 -8.94 -9.25
N VAL A 21 2.17 -7.87 -10.06
CA VAL A 21 1.47 -6.64 -9.65
C VAL A 21 -0.01 -6.93 -9.39
N VAL A 22 -0.62 -7.77 -10.22
CA VAL A 22 -1.91 -8.39 -9.94
C VAL A 22 -1.61 -9.84 -9.54
N GLU A 23 -2.05 -10.24 -8.35
CA GLU A 23 -1.68 -11.52 -7.75
C GLU A 23 -1.92 -12.70 -8.69
N LYS A 24 -0.86 -13.44 -9.01
CA LYS A 24 -0.83 -14.62 -9.90
C LYS A 24 -1.43 -14.38 -11.29
N CYS A 25 -1.47 -13.13 -11.74
CA CYS A 25 -2.05 -12.72 -13.02
C CYS A 25 -1.01 -12.03 -13.92
N PRO A 26 0.04 -12.74 -14.38
CA PRO A 26 1.09 -12.16 -15.23
C PRO A 26 0.57 -11.68 -16.58
N ILE A 27 -0.59 -12.18 -17.02
CA ILE A 27 -1.26 -11.73 -18.25
C ILE A 27 -1.59 -10.24 -18.24
N VAL A 28 -1.85 -9.66 -17.06
CA VAL A 28 -2.12 -8.22 -16.93
C VAL A 28 -0.85 -7.43 -17.30
N ALA A 29 0.30 -7.81 -16.75
CA ALA A 29 1.58 -7.18 -17.08
C ALA A 29 1.93 -7.37 -18.55
N ALA A 30 1.74 -8.57 -19.09
CA ALA A 30 1.99 -8.87 -20.49
C ALA A 30 1.14 -8.01 -21.44
N ALA A 31 -0.15 -7.83 -21.13
CA ALA A 31 -1.04 -6.98 -21.93
C ALA A 31 -0.66 -5.51 -21.83
N VAL A 32 -0.42 -5.01 -20.62
CA VAL A 32 -0.05 -3.61 -20.36
C VAL A 32 1.29 -3.25 -21.01
N TRP A 33 2.25 -4.17 -21.10
CA TRP A 33 3.51 -3.92 -21.82
C TRP A 33 3.29 -3.46 -23.25
N SER A 34 2.22 -3.90 -23.91
CA SER A 34 1.91 -3.53 -25.30
C SER A 34 1.43 -2.08 -25.47
N THR A 35 1.09 -1.38 -24.38
CA THR A 35 0.57 -0.01 -24.42
C THR A 35 1.63 1.05 -24.13
N ARG A 36 2.88 0.64 -23.92
CA ARG A 36 4.01 1.54 -23.70
C ARG A 36 4.34 2.34 -24.99
N PRO A 37 5.01 3.51 -24.90
CA PRO A 37 5.63 4.07 -23.69
C PRO A 37 4.63 4.72 -22.73
N PHE A 38 4.90 4.60 -21.43
CA PHE A 38 4.17 5.27 -20.36
C PHE A 38 4.78 6.63 -20.06
N ALA A 39 3.96 7.67 -19.94
CA ALA A 39 4.42 9.01 -19.60
C ALA A 39 4.83 9.18 -18.12
N SER A 40 4.31 8.35 -17.22
CA SER A 40 4.59 8.39 -15.78
C SER A 40 4.15 7.09 -15.10
N LEU A 41 4.49 6.93 -13.81
CA LEU A 41 3.94 5.85 -12.98
C LEU A 41 2.41 5.88 -12.96
N ASN A 42 1.79 7.06 -12.87
CA ASN A 42 0.33 7.17 -12.90
C ASN A 42 -0.26 6.66 -14.22
N ALA A 43 0.44 6.84 -15.35
CA ALA A 43 0.00 6.31 -16.64
C ALA A 43 0.10 4.77 -16.68
N LEU A 44 1.13 4.18 -16.05
CA LEU A 44 1.24 2.73 -15.89
C LEU A 44 0.15 2.17 -14.96
N GLU A 45 -0.12 2.84 -13.83
CA GLU A 45 -1.22 2.49 -12.93
C GLU A 45 -2.58 2.55 -13.65
N ALA A 46 -2.80 3.58 -14.47
CA ALA A 46 -4.00 3.73 -15.28
C ALA A 46 -4.15 2.61 -16.30
N ALA A 47 -3.08 2.26 -17.03
CA ALA A 47 -3.11 1.17 -18.01
C ALA A 47 -3.49 -0.18 -17.37
N VAL A 48 -3.00 -0.47 -16.16
CA VAL A 48 -3.41 -1.66 -15.40
C VAL A 48 -4.89 -1.60 -15.02
N SER A 49 -5.37 -0.45 -14.53
CA SER A 49 -6.79 -0.29 -14.19
C SER A 49 -7.69 -0.46 -15.41
N GLU A 50 -7.35 0.19 -16.52
CA GLU A 50 -8.11 0.13 -17.77
C GLU A 50 -8.19 -1.30 -18.30
N PHE A 51 -7.10 -2.06 -18.23
CA PHE A 51 -7.11 -3.48 -18.59
C PHE A 51 -8.10 -4.28 -17.73
N ILE A 52 -8.07 -4.11 -16.40
CA ILE A 52 -8.98 -4.80 -15.49
C ILE A 52 -10.44 -4.38 -15.72
N ASP A 53 -10.68 -3.09 -15.95
CA ASP A 53 -12.01 -2.53 -16.18
C ASP A 53 -12.64 -3.03 -17.48
N ALA A 54 -11.82 -3.25 -18.50
CA ALA A 54 -12.23 -3.80 -19.79
C ALA A 54 -12.56 -5.30 -19.76
N LEU A 55 -12.19 -6.03 -18.69
CA LEU A 55 -12.52 -7.45 -18.59
C LEU A 55 -14.04 -7.66 -18.42
N PRO A 56 -14.58 -8.76 -18.97
CA PRO A 56 -15.92 -9.22 -18.57
C PRO A 56 -15.94 -9.53 -17.07
N GLU A 57 -17.13 -9.53 -16.47
CA GLU A 57 -17.28 -9.82 -15.04
C GLU A 57 -16.63 -11.14 -14.62
N SER A 58 -16.72 -12.19 -15.45
CA SER A 58 -16.03 -13.47 -15.20
C SER A 58 -14.50 -13.35 -15.15
N GLY A 59 -13.93 -12.42 -15.92
CA GLY A 59 -12.49 -12.13 -15.89
C GLY A 59 -12.10 -11.41 -14.60
N LYS A 60 -12.91 -10.45 -14.15
CA LYS A 60 -12.72 -9.76 -12.86
C LYS A 60 -12.83 -10.74 -11.69
N GLU A 61 -13.83 -11.62 -11.71
CA GLU A 61 -14.00 -12.70 -10.74
C GLU A 61 -12.83 -13.69 -10.77
N GLY A 62 -12.29 -14.00 -11.95
CA GLY A 62 -11.09 -14.81 -12.10
C GLY A 62 -9.86 -14.19 -11.42
N ILE A 63 -9.67 -12.88 -11.56
CA ILE A 63 -8.60 -12.15 -10.86
C ILE A 63 -8.79 -12.22 -9.33
N LEU A 64 -10.02 -12.03 -8.86
CA LEU A 64 -10.34 -12.18 -7.43
C LEU A 64 -10.03 -13.61 -6.95
N GLY A 65 -10.36 -14.62 -7.76
CA GLY A 65 -10.05 -16.03 -7.51
C GLY A 65 -8.56 -16.37 -7.39
N CYS A 66 -7.69 -15.55 -7.98
CA CYS A 66 -6.23 -15.74 -7.90
C CYS A 66 -5.64 -15.30 -6.56
N HIS A 67 -6.33 -14.44 -5.81
CA HIS A 67 -5.83 -13.92 -4.54
C HIS A 67 -5.91 -14.98 -3.43
N PRO A 68 -4.87 -15.12 -2.59
CA PRO A 68 -4.92 -16.00 -1.44
C PRO A 68 -5.87 -15.44 -0.37
N ASP A 69 -6.46 -16.33 0.42
CA ASP A 69 -7.27 -15.93 1.57
C ASP A 69 -6.42 -15.18 2.60
N LEU A 70 -6.99 -14.11 3.16
CA LEU A 70 -6.45 -13.44 4.34
C LEU A 70 -6.47 -14.39 5.54
N ALA A 71 -5.33 -14.55 6.21
CA ALA A 71 -5.15 -15.51 7.31
C ALA A 71 -5.53 -16.97 6.94
N GLY A 72 -5.47 -17.31 5.65
CA GLY A 72 -5.86 -18.61 5.13
C GLY A 72 -4.76 -19.67 5.17
N ARG A 73 -5.04 -20.79 4.49
CA ARG A 73 -4.12 -21.95 4.44
C ARG A 73 -2.75 -21.60 3.86
N ASP A 74 -2.68 -20.69 2.89
CA ASP A 74 -1.40 -20.32 2.27
C ASP A 74 -0.51 -19.52 3.22
N LEU A 75 -1.08 -18.67 4.08
CA LEU A 75 -0.33 -18.00 5.15
C LEU A 75 0.19 -19.04 6.15
N GLN A 76 -0.68 -19.95 6.61
CA GLN A 76 -0.34 -20.98 7.60
C GLN A 76 0.74 -21.95 7.11
N ARG A 77 0.73 -22.27 5.81
CA ARG A 77 1.72 -23.17 5.19
C ARG A 77 2.98 -22.44 4.70
N GLY A 78 3.01 -21.10 4.77
CA GLY A 78 4.11 -20.31 4.25
C GLY A 78 4.25 -20.35 2.72
N THR A 79 3.15 -20.59 2.00
CA THR A 79 3.10 -20.75 0.53
C THR A 79 2.57 -19.51 -0.19
N LEU A 80 2.44 -18.37 0.50
CA LEU A 80 2.12 -17.08 -0.11
C LEU A 80 3.21 -16.61 -1.07
N THR A 81 2.82 -15.83 -2.07
CA THR A 81 3.77 -15.01 -2.84
C THR A 81 4.50 -14.04 -1.92
N ARG A 82 5.66 -13.57 -2.37
CA ARG A 82 6.47 -12.61 -1.59
C ARG A 82 5.66 -11.36 -1.23
N GLU A 83 4.89 -10.86 -2.20
CA GLU A 83 4.06 -9.68 -2.08
C GLU A 83 2.91 -9.91 -1.08
N SER A 84 2.10 -10.98 -1.27
CA SER A 84 1.01 -11.27 -0.33
C SER A 84 1.49 -11.58 1.08
N ARG A 85 2.65 -12.21 1.25
CA ARG A 85 3.24 -12.42 2.58
C ARG A 85 3.55 -11.08 3.26
N GLY A 86 4.18 -10.14 2.55
CA GLY A 86 4.49 -8.81 3.08
C GLY A 86 3.22 -8.02 3.42
N GLU A 87 2.21 -8.10 2.56
CA GLU A 87 0.92 -7.42 2.74
C GLU A 87 0.16 -7.94 3.96
N GLN A 88 0.09 -9.27 4.13
CA GLN A 88 -0.61 -9.87 5.27
C GLN A 88 0.14 -9.67 6.60
N ALA A 89 1.48 -9.74 6.59
CA ALA A 89 2.28 -9.43 7.76
C ALA A 89 2.14 -7.96 8.19
N GLN A 90 2.13 -7.02 7.24
CA GLN A 90 1.92 -5.60 7.54
C GLN A 90 0.54 -5.33 8.18
N ALA A 91 -0.48 -6.11 7.83
CA ALA A 91 -1.80 -6.04 8.44
C ALA A 91 -1.91 -6.78 9.80
N GLY A 92 -0.83 -7.40 10.27
CA GLY A 92 -0.78 -8.18 11.51
C GLY A 92 -1.54 -9.50 11.45
N LEU A 93 -1.76 -10.06 10.25
CA LEU A 93 -2.50 -11.32 10.07
C LEU A 93 -1.66 -12.56 10.41
N ASP A 94 -0.34 -12.41 10.51
CA ASP A 94 0.62 -13.43 10.95
C ASP A 94 0.68 -13.58 12.48
N ALA A 95 0.14 -12.59 13.23
CA ALA A 95 0.11 -12.57 14.68
C ALA A 95 -1.32 -12.70 15.26
N LEU A 96 -2.23 -13.36 14.54
CA LEU A 96 -3.61 -13.58 15.01
C LEU A 96 -3.67 -14.61 16.14
N GLU A 97 -4.50 -14.32 17.13
CA GLU A 97 -4.85 -15.29 18.16
C GLU A 97 -5.74 -16.41 17.59
N SER A 98 -5.80 -17.56 18.28
CA SER A 98 -6.57 -18.73 17.83
C SER A 98 -8.06 -18.43 17.60
N ALA A 99 -8.65 -17.58 18.43
CA ALA A 99 -10.04 -17.13 18.29
C ALA A 99 -10.23 -16.23 17.05
N GLU A 100 -9.28 -15.30 16.81
CA GLU A 100 -9.30 -14.42 15.64
C GLU A 100 -9.13 -15.22 14.35
N MET A 101 -8.21 -16.18 14.35
CA MET A 101 -7.97 -17.09 13.22
C MET A 101 -9.20 -17.94 12.89
N SER A 102 -9.87 -18.48 13.91
CA SER A 102 -11.11 -19.24 13.75
C SER A 102 -12.24 -18.36 13.19
N ARG A 103 -12.32 -17.10 13.65
CA ARG A 103 -13.30 -16.13 13.15
C ARG A 103 -13.03 -15.76 11.69
N MET A 104 -11.77 -15.51 11.31
CA MET A 104 -11.37 -15.26 9.93
C MET A 104 -11.72 -16.44 9.02
N ALA A 105 -11.39 -17.66 9.43
CA ALA A 105 -11.68 -18.86 8.65
C ALA A 105 -13.18 -19.04 8.40
N ARG A 106 -14.02 -18.86 9.43
CA ARG A 106 -15.48 -18.92 9.28
C ARG A 106 -16.00 -17.85 8.31
N LEU A 107 -15.59 -16.60 8.49
CA LEU A 107 -16.07 -15.50 7.66
C LEU A 107 -15.60 -15.60 6.20
N ASN A 108 -14.38 -16.06 5.96
CA ASN A 108 -13.90 -16.36 4.61
C ASN A 108 -14.72 -17.47 3.95
N GLY A 109 -15.10 -18.51 4.71
CA GLY A 109 -15.99 -19.57 4.25
C GLY A 109 -17.35 -19.03 3.82
N GLU A 110 -18.00 -18.27 4.69
CA GLU A 110 -19.31 -17.64 4.40
C GLU A 110 -19.25 -16.68 3.20
N TYR A 111 -18.15 -15.94 3.06
CA TYR A 111 -17.96 -15.04 1.92
C TYR A 111 -17.85 -15.83 0.60
N LYS A 112 -17.00 -16.87 0.58
CA LYS A 112 -16.80 -17.71 -0.61
C LYS A 112 -18.07 -18.45 -1.01
N GLU A 113 -18.83 -18.96 -0.05
CA GLU A 113 -20.12 -19.61 -0.32
C GLU A 113 -21.10 -18.63 -0.98
N ARG A 114 -21.08 -17.36 -0.59
CA ARG A 114 -21.97 -16.33 -1.13
C ARG A 114 -21.53 -15.81 -2.51
N PHE A 115 -20.23 -15.63 -2.74
CA PHE A 115 -19.73 -14.89 -3.90
C PHE A 115 -18.92 -15.73 -4.89
N GLY A 116 -18.46 -16.93 -4.51
CA GLY A 116 -17.69 -17.82 -5.39
C GLY A 116 -16.20 -17.49 -5.51
N PHE A 117 -15.72 -16.44 -4.86
CA PHE A 117 -14.30 -16.02 -4.87
C PHE A 117 -13.83 -15.54 -3.48
N PRO A 118 -12.51 -15.49 -3.22
CA PRO A 118 -11.93 -14.99 -1.97
C PRO A 118 -12.33 -13.54 -1.64
N PHE A 119 -12.39 -13.23 -0.34
CA PHE A 119 -12.47 -11.84 0.09
C PHE A 119 -11.13 -11.14 -0.14
N VAL A 120 -11.15 -10.06 -0.92
CA VAL A 120 -9.98 -9.27 -1.25
C VAL A 120 -10.14 -7.86 -0.68
N ILE A 121 -9.12 -7.43 0.07
CA ILE A 121 -8.99 -6.08 0.61
C ILE A 121 -7.53 -5.65 0.53
N CYS A 122 -7.28 -4.36 0.36
CA CYS A 122 -5.94 -3.81 0.40
C CYS A 122 -5.35 -3.84 1.83
N ALA A 123 -4.76 -4.98 2.20
CA ALA A 123 -4.25 -5.25 3.55
C ALA A 123 -3.25 -4.19 4.05
N ARG A 124 -2.42 -3.60 3.17
CA ARG A 124 -1.47 -2.53 3.53
C ARG A 124 -2.14 -1.23 4.01
N MET A 125 -3.44 -1.06 3.77
CA MET A 125 -4.23 0.12 4.15
C MET A 125 -5.22 -0.17 5.29
N CYS A 126 -5.16 -1.36 5.90
CA CYS A 126 -6.09 -1.77 6.94
C CYS A 126 -5.35 -2.45 8.09
N ASP A 127 -5.87 -2.29 9.30
CA ASP A 127 -5.49 -3.13 10.43
C ASP A 127 -6.40 -4.36 10.51
N LYS A 128 -6.04 -5.32 11.38
CA LYS A 128 -6.82 -6.55 11.59
C LYS A 128 -8.27 -6.30 12.00
N ALA A 129 -8.54 -5.22 12.76
CA ALA A 129 -9.88 -4.91 13.24
C ALA A 129 -10.78 -4.44 12.10
N ASN A 130 -10.25 -3.57 11.23
CA ASN A 130 -10.91 -3.08 10.03
C ASN A 130 -11.15 -4.21 9.03
N ILE A 131 -10.17 -5.12 8.84
CA ILE A 131 -10.34 -6.30 7.97
C ILE A 131 -11.51 -7.17 8.46
N LEU A 132 -11.57 -7.49 9.75
CA LEU A 132 -12.66 -8.27 10.33
C LEU A 132 -14.01 -7.57 10.19
N GLN A 133 -14.04 -6.24 10.36
CA GLN A 133 -15.25 -5.45 10.17
C GLN A 133 -15.72 -5.49 8.71
N GLN A 134 -14.84 -5.22 7.75
CA GLN A 134 -15.21 -5.21 6.33
C GLN A 134 -15.61 -6.59 5.81
N LEU A 135 -14.90 -7.63 6.24
CA LEU A 135 -15.25 -9.02 5.91
C LEU A 135 -16.66 -9.37 6.43
N SER A 136 -17.05 -8.84 7.60
CA SER A 136 -18.41 -9.02 8.13
C SER A 136 -19.49 -8.23 7.36
N GLN A 137 -19.12 -7.09 6.75
CA GLN A 137 -20.02 -6.27 5.93
C GLN A 137 -20.19 -6.82 4.49
N ARG A 138 -19.27 -7.68 4.02
CA ARG A 138 -19.39 -8.50 2.80
C ARG A 138 -19.51 -7.70 1.48
N ALA A 139 -18.67 -6.68 1.28
CA ALA A 139 -18.57 -5.94 0.00
C ALA A 139 -17.78 -6.72 -1.08
N ARG A 140 -18.03 -6.43 -2.37
CA ARG A 140 -17.26 -6.98 -3.50
C ARG A 140 -15.93 -6.23 -3.67
N GLY A 141 -14.83 -6.97 -3.85
CA GLY A 141 -13.45 -6.45 -3.74
C GLY A 141 -12.79 -5.95 -5.03
N GLY A 142 -13.52 -5.66 -6.12
CA GLY A 142 -12.91 -5.28 -7.41
C GLY A 142 -11.98 -4.04 -7.32
N GLU A 143 -12.42 -3.00 -6.62
CA GLU A 143 -11.62 -1.80 -6.37
C GLU A 143 -10.39 -2.06 -5.48
N GLU A 144 -10.45 -3.08 -4.62
CA GLU A 144 -9.34 -3.43 -3.74
C GLU A 144 -8.16 -4.04 -4.50
N VAL A 145 -8.43 -4.80 -5.56
CA VAL A 145 -7.38 -5.32 -6.46
C VAL A 145 -6.57 -4.19 -7.08
N LYS A 146 -7.24 -3.12 -7.54
CA LYS A 146 -6.57 -1.95 -8.12
C LYS A 146 -5.69 -1.24 -7.09
N LYS A 147 -6.17 -1.09 -5.84
CA LYS A 147 -5.39 -0.52 -4.74
C LYS A 147 -4.14 -1.35 -4.43
N ILE A 148 -4.28 -2.68 -4.37
CA ILE A 148 -3.14 -3.60 -4.17
C ILE A 148 -2.13 -3.45 -5.31
N GLY A 149 -2.57 -3.52 -6.56
CA GLY A 149 -1.71 -3.39 -7.74
C GLY A 149 -0.97 -2.05 -7.77
N ARG A 150 -1.66 -0.95 -7.46
CA ARG A 150 -1.05 0.38 -7.31
C ARG A 150 0.08 0.40 -6.29
N LEU A 151 -0.15 -0.14 -5.09
CA LEU A 151 0.85 -0.18 -4.03
C LEU A 151 2.04 -1.09 -4.36
N ARG A 152 1.82 -2.18 -5.11
CA ARG A 152 2.90 -3.03 -5.64
C ARG A 152 3.71 -2.30 -6.72
N LEU A 153 3.07 -1.63 -7.67
CA LEU A 153 3.73 -0.82 -8.71
C LEU A 153 4.61 0.28 -8.11
N GLN A 154 4.07 1.05 -7.16
CA GLN A 154 4.82 2.07 -6.43
C GLN A 154 6.03 1.47 -5.73
N GLY A 155 5.87 0.28 -5.14
CA GLY A 155 6.96 -0.46 -4.52
C GLY A 155 8.07 -0.92 -5.47
N LEU A 156 7.83 -1.01 -6.78
CA LEU A 156 8.83 -1.39 -7.79
C LEU A 156 9.48 -0.17 -8.48
N VAL A 157 8.67 0.85 -8.75
CA VAL A 157 9.10 2.05 -9.47
C VAL A 157 9.77 3.03 -8.52
N LEU A 158 9.14 3.37 -7.38
CA LEU A 158 9.66 4.40 -6.47
C LEU A 158 10.83 3.92 -5.58
N THR A 159 10.97 2.63 -5.32
CA THR A 159 12.03 2.10 -4.44
C THR A 159 13.37 1.90 -5.16
N GLY A 160 13.41 2.01 -6.50
CA GLY A 160 14.66 1.99 -7.26
C GLY A 160 15.28 3.38 -7.48
N SER A 161 14.89 4.38 -6.69
CA SER A 161 15.64 5.62 -6.54
C SER A 161 16.22 5.62 -5.12
N PRO A 162 17.51 5.29 -4.92
CA PRO A 162 18.16 5.47 -3.62
C PRO A 162 18.10 6.93 -3.15
N ASP A 163 17.95 7.88 -4.08
CA ASP A 163 17.84 9.30 -3.81
C ASP A 163 16.51 9.82 -4.34
N LYS A 164 15.50 9.97 -3.46
CA LYS A 164 14.37 10.95 -3.55
C LYS A 164 13.23 10.70 -2.56
N LEU A 165 13.44 9.93 -1.49
CA LEU A 165 12.77 10.24 -0.21
C LEU A 165 13.52 11.37 0.49
N CYS A 166 13.68 12.50 -0.20
CA CYS A 166 13.90 13.75 0.49
C CYS A 166 12.54 14.08 1.10
N LEU A 167 12.38 13.80 2.39
CA LEU A 167 11.56 14.64 3.25
C LEU A 167 11.88 16.07 2.83
N THR A 168 10.95 16.76 2.17
CA THR A 168 11.05 18.21 2.06
C THR A 168 10.89 18.76 3.47
N CYS A 169 12.00 18.79 4.21
CA CYS A 169 12.15 19.61 5.38
C CYS A 169 12.05 21.06 4.90
N TYR A 170 10.86 21.63 4.96
CA TYR A 170 10.74 23.08 4.96
C TYR A 170 11.45 23.57 6.22
N SER A 171 12.64 24.15 6.04
CA SER A 171 13.27 24.93 7.08
C SER A 171 12.45 26.20 7.29
N VAL A 172 11.45 26.15 8.16
CA VAL A 172 10.79 27.35 8.65
C VAL A 172 11.77 28.04 9.59
N LYS A 173 12.45 29.08 9.11
CA LYS A 173 13.20 30.00 9.98
C LYS A 173 12.18 30.83 10.75
N ILE A 174 11.82 30.40 11.95
CA ILE A 174 11.05 31.23 12.89
C ILE A 174 12.05 32.19 13.56
N PRO A 175 11.95 33.51 13.35
CA PRO A 175 12.77 34.46 14.10
C PRO A 175 12.28 34.49 15.55
N ILE A 176 13.16 34.15 16.49
CA ILE A 176 12.91 34.33 17.93
C ILE A 176 13.67 35.56 18.38
N THR A 177 12.96 36.56 18.90
CA THR A 177 13.58 37.74 19.52
C THR A 177 13.88 37.44 20.98
N ILE A 178 15.13 37.12 21.31
CA ILE A 178 15.57 36.99 22.70
C ILE A 178 15.92 38.39 23.21
N ARG A 179 15.19 38.91 24.21
CA ARG A 179 15.56 40.14 24.91
C ARG A 179 16.64 39.85 25.95
N PRO A 180 17.75 40.59 26.00
CA PRO A 180 18.78 40.38 27.00
C PRO A 180 18.35 40.92 28.36
N THR A 181 18.64 40.19 29.43
CA THR A 181 18.80 40.77 30.76
C THR A 181 20.17 41.46 30.82
N ARG A 182 20.14 42.72 31.29
CA ARG A 182 21.22 43.73 31.33
C ARG A 182 22.66 43.21 31.28
N GLY A 183 23.43 43.73 30.31
CA GLY A 183 24.88 43.92 30.45
C GLY A 183 25.83 43.28 29.43
N CYS A 184 25.37 42.66 28.33
CA CYS A 184 26.26 42.11 27.29
C CYS A 184 25.71 42.31 25.87
N ASP A 185 26.62 42.47 24.90
CA ASP A 185 26.36 42.74 23.49
C ASP A 185 25.51 41.66 22.78
N VAL A 186 24.74 42.10 21.79
CA VAL A 186 23.79 41.29 21.01
C VAL A 186 24.52 40.23 20.18
N CYS A 187 24.22 38.94 20.42
CA CYS A 187 24.63 37.84 19.55
C CYS A 187 23.41 37.33 18.75
N PHE A 188 23.49 37.35 17.42
CA PHE A 188 22.54 36.64 16.55
C PHE A 188 23.02 35.19 16.40
N GLY A 189 22.26 34.22 16.95
CA GLY A 189 22.53 32.79 16.80
C GLY A 189 21.40 32.07 16.09
N PHE A 190 21.72 31.20 15.14
CA PHE A 190 20.78 30.22 14.57
C PHE A 190 20.94 28.91 15.35
N ILE A 191 19.85 28.37 15.89
CA ILE A 191 19.84 26.98 16.36
C ILE A 191 19.67 26.10 15.11
N SER A 192 20.79 25.59 14.58
CA SER A 192 20.77 24.52 13.60
C SER A 192 20.41 23.22 14.32
N ASN A 193 19.29 22.61 13.90
CA ASN A 193 18.77 21.29 14.29
C ASN A 193 17.62 21.26 15.30
N LEU A 194 16.53 21.99 15.01
CA LEU A 194 15.20 21.59 15.47
C LEU A 194 14.50 20.82 14.34
N VAL A 195 14.52 19.49 14.40
CA VAL A 195 13.66 18.65 13.55
C VAL A 195 12.29 18.59 14.22
N ILE A 196 11.37 19.43 13.77
CA ILE A 196 9.95 19.29 14.14
C ILE A 196 9.37 18.20 13.24
N CYS A 197 9.35 16.96 13.72
CA CYS A 197 8.44 15.95 13.19
C CYS A 197 7.04 16.25 13.70
N THR A 198 6.31 17.14 13.03
CA THR A 198 4.86 17.26 13.23
C THR A 198 4.20 16.06 12.57
N ILE A 199 3.97 15.02 13.36
CA ILE A 199 2.85 14.11 13.12
C ILE A 199 1.61 15.00 13.18
N LEU A 200 0.95 15.26 12.06
CA LEU A 200 -0.39 15.82 12.07
C LEU A 200 -1.30 14.80 12.75
N PRO A 201 -1.89 15.07 13.93
CA PRO A 201 -2.99 14.26 14.42
C PRO A 201 -4.23 14.68 13.65
N SER A 202 -4.97 13.68 13.19
CA SER A 202 -6.40 13.76 12.95
C SER A 202 -7.11 14.46 14.11
N TYR A 203 -8.14 15.24 13.77
CA TYR A 203 -9.09 15.88 14.67
C TYR A 203 -9.58 14.99 15.84
N ASN A 204 -9.91 15.67 16.96
CA ASN A 204 -10.39 15.20 18.29
C ASN A 204 -9.32 14.49 19.13
N ASP A 205 -8.94 14.90 20.35
CA ASP A 205 -9.73 15.47 21.45
C ASP A 205 -8.92 16.50 22.28
N PHE A 206 -9.59 17.60 22.67
CA PHE A 206 -9.21 18.43 23.82
C PHE A 206 -9.36 17.59 25.10
N PHE A 207 -8.38 17.58 26.02
CA PHE A 207 -8.57 17.73 27.48
C PHE A 207 -7.30 17.44 28.33
N TYR A 208 -7.19 18.21 29.43
CA TYR A 208 -6.27 18.14 30.59
C TYR A 208 -4.79 18.54 30.36
N SER A 209 -4.30 19.69 30.88
CA SER A 209 -4.10 20.12 32.28
C SER A 209 -2.72 19.73 32.82
N LYS A 210 -1.94 20.74 33.25
CA LYS A 210 -1.24 20.83 34.56
C LYS A 210 -0.28 22.03 34.54
N GLN A 211 -0.45 22.93 35.53
CA GLN A 211 0.39 23.12 36.74
C GLN A 211 1.66 23.91 36.47
#